data_AF-A0A8R1E5Y8-F1
#
_entry.id   AF-A0A8R1E5Y8-F1
#
_cell.length_a   1.000
_cell.length_b   1.000
_cell.length_c   1.000
_cell.angle_alpha   90.00
_cell.angle_beta   90.00
_cell.angle_gamma   90.00
#
_symmetry.space_group_name_H-M   'P 1'
#
loop_
_entity.id
_entity.type
_entity.pdbx_description
1 polymer ?
#
loop_
_entity_poly.entity_id
_entity_poly.type
_entity_poly.pdbx_seq_one_letter_code
_entity_poly.pdbx_strand_id
1 'polypeptide(L)'
;MLNATRGHGIEKWTDQLLHLLTNILKVDRSTLVRRSAIDLVRQALKACGTNVFVILRERLLDIHREVNRLMKTDRDETVRLHAQLCCEELDAALRQNQEDTERGYSRKIRF
;
A
#
# COMPACT_ATOMS: atom_id res chain seq x y z
N MET A 1 6.16 -15.02 2.00
CA MET A 1 6.21 -15.21 3.48
C MET A 1 4.98 -14.64 4.21
N LEU A 2 4.38 -13.51 3.78
CA LEU A 2 3.21 -12.93 4.46
C LEU A 2 1.91 -13.73 4.35
N ASN A 3 1.73 -14.55 3.30
CA ASN A 3 0.55 -15.42 3.18
C ASN A 3 0.51 -16.59 4.20
N ALA A 4 1.65 -16.92 4.82
CA ALA A 4 1.74 -18.07 5.74
C ALA A 4 1.14 -17.79 7.13
N THR A 5 1.02 -16.52 7.53
CA THR A 5 0.59 -16.13 8.90
C THR A 5 -0.86 -15.65 8.98
N ARG A 6 -1.63 -15.64 7.87
CA ARG A 6 -3.00 -15.07 7.80
C ARG A 6 -3.10 -13.66 8.43
N GLY A 7 -2.02 -12.88 8.39
CA GLY A 7 -1.96 -11.52 8.95
C GLY A 7 -1.99 -11.41 10.48
N HIS A 8 -2.20 -12.50 11.23
CA HIS A 8 -2.36 -12.43 12.69
C HIS A 8 -1.02 -12.12 13.38
N GLY A 9 -0.94 -10.95 14.00
CA GLY A 9 0.23 -10.44 14.73
C GLY A 9 1.14 -9.49 13.94
N ILE A 10 1.03 -9.47 12.60
CA ILE A 10 1.82 -8.55 11.75
C ILE A 10 1.18 -7.17 11.67
N GLU A 11 -0.16 -7.07 11.79
CA GLU A 11 -0.89 -5.80 11.79
C GLU A 11 -0.29 -4.78 12.76
N LYS A 12 0.18 -5.23 13.93
CA LYS A 12 0.86 -4.41 14.94
C LYS A 12 2.11 -3.69 14.40
N TRP A 13 2.85 -4.35 13.52
CA TRP A 13 4.12 -3.85 12.98
C TRP A 13 3.98 -3.30 11.56
N THR A 14 2.87 -3.59 10.87
CA THR A 14 2.62 -3.17 9.49
C THR A 14 2.73 -1.65 9.35
N ASP A 15 2.16 -0.89 10.28
CA ASP A 15 2.24 0.58 10.26
C ASP A 15 3.69 1.07 10.31
N GLN A 16 4.47 0.55 11.26
CA GLN A 16 5.87 0.93 11.46
C GLN A 16 6.75 0.48 10.27
N LEU A 17 6.49 -0.72 9.74
CA LEU A 17 7.19 -1.25 8.57
C LEU A 17 6.96 -0.36 7.35
N LEU A 18 5.71 -0.02 7.06
CA LEU A 18 5.37 0.83 5.92
C LEU A 18 5.90 2.25 6.11
N HIS A 19 5.92 2.76 7.34
CA HIS A 19 6.55 4.04 7.64
C HIS A 19 8.05 4.02 7.34
N LEU A 20 8.77 3.00 7.82
CA LEU A 20 10.20 2.82 7.54
C LEU A 20 10.48 2.71 6.05
N LEU A 21 9.72 1.88 5.33
CA LEU A 21 9.88 1.69 3.89
C LEU A 21 9.62 3.00 3.13
N THR A 22 8.61 3.78 3.52
CA THR A 22 8.32 5.08 2.92
C THR A 22 9.47 6.08 3.14
N ASN A 23 10.14 6.04 4.30
CA ASN A 23 11.31 6.86 4.55
C ASN A 23 12.54 6.42 3.73
N ILE A 24 12.76 5.11 3.57
CA ILE A 24 13.81 4.57 2.69
C ILE A 24 13.58 5.04 1.25
N LEU A 25 12.35 4.95 0.76
CA LEU A 25 11.95 5.42 -0.57
C LEU A 25 12.23 6.91 -0.81
N LYS A 26 12.23 7.73 0.24
CA LYS A 26 12.52 9.17 0.16
C LYS A 26 14.00 9.49 0.07
N VAL A 27 14.83 8.76 0.82
CA VAL A 27 16.20 9.19 1.11
C VAL A 27 17.25 8.34 0.38
N ASP A 28 16.94 7.09 0.07
CA ASP A 28 17.94 6.15 -0.43
C ASP A 28 18.32 6.42 -1.90
N ARG A 29 19.63 6.50 -2.16
CA ARG A 29 20.18 6.76 -3.50
C ARG A 29 20.34 5.48 -4.33
N SER A 30 20.42 4.32 -3.70
CA SER A 30 20.57 3.04 -4.37
C SER A 30 19.27 2.64 -5.05
N THR A 31 19.35 2.42 -6.36
CA THR A 31 18.22 1.92 -7.16
C THR A 31 17.75 0.56 -6.67
N LEU A 32 18.67 -0.33 -6.29
CA LEU A 32 18.34 -1.66 -5.76
C LEU A 32 17.54 -1.60 -4.47
N VAL A 33 17.89 -0.65 -3.58
CA VAL A 33 17.17 -0.46 -2.32
C VAL A 33 15.77 0.09 -2.58
N ARG A 34 15.66 1.12 -3.43
CA ARG A 34 14.35 1.68 -3.79
C ARG A 34 13.44 0.65 -4.49
N ARG A 35 13.98 -0.17 -5.41
CA ARG A 35 13.25 -1.28 -6.07
C ARG A 35 12.74 -2.30 -5.05
N SER A 36 13.60 -2.73 -4.14
CA SER A 36 13.23 -3.69 -3.09
C SER A 36 12.20 -3.11 -2.14
N ALA A 37 12.36 -1.84 -1.74
CA ALA A 37 11.46 -1.15 -0.83
C ALA A 37 10.06 -0.98 -1.43
N ILE A 38 9.95 -0.56 -2.70
CA ILE A 38 8.64 -0.39 -3.35
C ILE A 38 7.92 -1.74 -3.54
N ASP A 39 8.67 -2.80 -3.86
CA ASP A 39 8.06 -4.13 -3.98
C ASP A 39 7.61 -4.68 -2.62
N LEU A 40 8.35 -4.41 -1.54
CA LEU A 40 7.92 -4.75 -0.18
C LEU A 40 6.67 -3.98 0.25
N VAL A 41 6.57 -2.68 -0.06
CA VAL A 41 5.36 -1.89 0.16
C VAL A 41 4.17 -2.55 -0.55
N ARG A 42 4.36 -2.90 -1.82
CA ARG A 42 3.33 -3.56 -2.63
C ARG A 42 2.89 -4.90 -2.05
N GLN A 43 3.83 -5.75 -1.65
CA GLN A 43 3.53 -7.05 -1.01
C GLN A 43 2.84 -6.89 0.35
N ALA A 44 3.24 -5.91 1.15
CA ALA A 44 2.62 -5.61 2.43
C ALA A 44 1.15 -5.16 2.25
N LEU A 45 0.90 -4.28 1.28
CA LEU A 45 -0.47 -3.84 0.95
C LEU A 45 -1.35 -5.02 0.51
N LYS A 46 -0.83 -5.90 -0.36
CA LYS A 46 -1.54 -7.13 -0.76
C LYS A 46 -1.84 -8.05 0.41
N ALA A 47 -0.89 -8.22 1.32
CA ALA A 47 -1.06 -9.09 2.49
C ALA A 47 -2.13 -8.56 3.45
N CYS A 48 -2.32 -7.25 3.53
CA CYS A 48 -3.33 -6.63 4.38
C CYS A 48 -4.73 -6.60 3.76
N GLY A 49 -4.86 -6.71 2.43
CA GLY A 49 -6.15 -6.74 1.75
C GLY A 49 -7.05 -5.55 2.12
N THR A 50 -8.31 -5.80 2.50
CA THR A 50 -9.26 -4.76 2.92
C THR A 50 -8.97 -4.17 4.32
N ASN A 51 -8.23 -4.88 5.18
CA ASN A 51 -7.83 -4.35 6.50
C ASN A 51 -6.81 -3.22 6.38
N VAL A 52 -6.17 -3.06 5.21
CA VAL A 52 -5.18 -2.01 4.94
C VAL A 52 -5.73 -0.62 5.20
N PHE A 53 -7.01 -0.39 4.90
CA PHE A 53 -7.70 0.89 5.13
C PHE A 53 -7.98 1.18 6.60
N VAL A 54 -8.05 0.15 7.44
CA VAL A 54 -8.24 0.29 8.89
C VAL A 54 -6.89 0.51 9.56
N ILE A 55 -5.88 -0.26 9.17
CA ILE A 55 -4.54 -0.25 9.78
C ILE A 55 -3.77 1.01 9.42
N LEU A 56 -3.84 1.48 8.16
CA LEU A 56 -2.99 2.55 7.65
C LEU A 56 -3.69 3.89 7.52
N ARG A 57 -4.90 4.08 8.07
CA ARG A 57 -5.76 5.26 7.86
C ARG A 57 -5.01 6.57 7.66
N GLU A 58 -4.12 6.92 8.59
CA GLU A 58 -3.40 8.19 8.59
C GLU A 58 -2.23 8.22 7.60
N ARG A 59 -1.60 7.08 7.33
CA ARG A 59 -0.40 6.98 6.48
C ARG A 59 -0.66 6.57 5.04
N LEU A 60 -1.85 6.04 4.74
CA LEU A 60 -2.18 5.55 3.41
C LEU A 60 -2.05 6.66 2.37
N LEU A 61 -2.49 7.88 2.72
CA LEU A 61 -2.35 9.05 1.85
C LEU A 61 -0.88 9.42 1.61
N ASP A 62 -0.05 9.35 2.64
CA ASP A 62 1.38 9.63 2.53
C ASP A 62 2.09 8.59 1.68
N ILE A 63 1.80 7.31 1.89
CA ILE A 63 2.31 6.21 1.07
C ILE A 63 1.91 6.44 -0.39
N HIS A 64 0.62 6.69 -0.66
CA HIS A 64 0.13 6.94 -2.01
C HIS A 64 0.84 8.14 -2.67
N ARG A 65 1.01 9.25 -1.95
CA ARG A 65 1.72 10.45 -2.46
C ARG A 65 3.17 10.14 -2.81
N GLU A 66 3.86 9.39 -1.97
CA GLU A 66 5.27 9.04 -2.18
C GLU A 66 5.47 8.05 -3.33
N VAL A 67 4.61 7.04 -3.42
CA VAL A 67 4.61 6.10 -4.55
C VAL A 67 4.31 6.83 -5.86
N ASN A 68 3.32 7.72 -5.88
CA ASN A 68 3.01 8.53 -7.06
C ASN A 68 4.16 9.48 -7.44
N ARG A 69 4.84 10.07 -6.45
CA ARG A 69 6.05 10.86 -6.69
C ARG A 69 7.12 10.02 -7.37
N LEU A 70 7.44 8.84 -6.82
CA LEU A 70 8.43 7.92 -7.38
C LEU A 70 8.09 7.49 -8.81
N MET A 71 6.84 7.13 -9.07
CA MET A 71 6.35 6.78 -10.41
C MET A 71 6.67 7.88 -11.44
N LYS A 72 6.56 9.15 -11.04
CA LYS A 72 6.78 10.31 -11.92
C LYS A 72 8.23 10.76 -12.00
N THR A 73 8.99 10.66 -10.91
CA THR A 73 10.28 11.34 -10.78
C THR A 73 11.50 10.44 -10.64
N ASP A 74 11.33 9.14 -10.37
CA ASP A 74 12.49 8.25 -10.22
C ASP A 74 13.23 8.11 -11.56
N ARG A 75 14.57 8.11 -11.49
CA ARG A 75 15.44 7.97 -12.66
C ARG A 75 15.41 6.54 -13.21
N ASP A 76 15.10 5.59 -12.35
CA ASP A 76 15.10 4.17 -12.67
C ASP A 76 13.72 3.73 -13.18
N GLU A 77 13.68 3.23 -14.41
CA GLU A 77 12.42 2.80 -15.05
C GLU A 77 11.76 1.61 -14.34
N THR A 78 12.56 0.69 -13.78
CA THR A 78 12.00 -0.42 -13.01
C THR A 78 11.36 0.09 -11.72
N VAL A 79 11.98 1.03 -10.99
CA VAL A 79 11.34 1.66 -9.83
C VAL A 79 10.03 2.33 -10.24
N ARG A 80 10.01 3.06 -11.35
CA ARG A 80 8.78 3.70 -11.85
C ARG A 80 7.68 2.69 -12.17
N LEU A 81 8.02 1.58 -12.81
CA LEU A 81 7.08 0.51 -13.12
C LEU A 81 6.50 -0.14 -11.85
N HIS A 82 7.36 -0.47 -10.88
CA HIS A 82 6.88 -1.04 -9.61
C HIS A 82 6.02 -0.04 -8.83
N ALA A 83 6.34 1.25 -8.88
CA ALA A 83 5.54 2.31 -8.28
C ALA A 83 4.17 2.46 -8.97
N GLN A 84 4.14 2.39 -10.31
CA GLN A 84 2.89 2.40 -11.08
C GLN A 84 1.98 1.24 -10.67
N LEU A 85 2.51 0.01 -10.67
CA LEU A 85 1.75 -1.17 -10.26
C LEU A 85 1.23 -1.05 -8.82
N CYS A 86 2.02 -0.45 -7.92
CA CYS A 86 1.58 -0.20 -6.55
C CYS A 86 0.44 0.84 -6.47
N CYS A 87 0.47 1.90 -7.30
CA CYS A 87 -0.65 2.85 -7.40
C CYS A 87 -1.92 2.18 -7.94
N GLU A 88 -1.81 1.39 -9.01
CA GLU A 88 -2.96 0.68 -9.61
C GLU A 88 -3.63 -0.27 -8.61
N GLU A 89 -2.83 -0.97 -7.80
CA GLU A 89 -3.32 -1.86 -6.75
C GLU A 89 -4.01 -1.11 -5.61
N LEU A 90 -3.47 0.05 -5.19
CA LEU A 90 -4.10 0.92 -4.20
C LEU A 90 -5.43 1.46 -4.69
N ASP A 91 -5.49 1.93 -5.94
CA ASP A 91 -6.72 2.44 -6.55
C ASP A 91 -7.78 1.34 -6.71
N ALA A 92 -7.37 0.13 -7.08
CA ALA A 92 -8.26 -1.02 -7.14
C ALA A 92 -8.82 -1.38 -5.75
N ALA A 93 -7.97 -1.38 -4.72
CA ALA A 93 -8.40 -1.63 -3.36
C ALA A 93 -9.37 -0.55 -2.84
N LEU A 94 -9.14 0.73 -3.20
CA LEU A 94 -10.01 1.85 -2.84
C LEU A 94 -11.40 1.71 -3.48
N ARG A 95 -11.45 1.38 -4.78
CA ARG A 95 -12.72 1.12 -5.48
C ARG A 95 -13.50 -0.02 -4.84
N GLN A 96 -12.82 -1.14 -4.53
CA GLN A 96 -13.46 -2.27 -3.85
C GLN A 96 -14.01 -1.87 -2.47
N ASN A 97 -13.24 -1.09 -1.69
CA ASN A 97 -13.67 -0.62 -0.38
C ASN A 97 -14.90 0.29 -0.44
N GLN A 98 -14.99 1.16 -1.46
CA GLN A 98 -16.16 1.99 -1.72
C GLN A 98 -17.40 1.14 -2.04
N GLU A 99 -17.28 0.19 -2.97
CA GLU A 99 -18.38 -0.72 -3.32
C GLU A 99 -18.90 -1.52 -2.12
N ASP A 100 -17.99 -2.04 -1.28
CA ASP A 100 -18.36 -2.80 -0.09
C ASP A 100 -19.06 -1.92 0.95
N THR A 101 -18.63 -0.67 1.07
CA THR A 101 -19.26 0.34 1.93
C THR A 101 -20.68 0.67 1.45
N GLU A 102 -20.87 0.93 0.16
CA GLU A 102 -22.18 1.22 -0.46
C GLU A 102 -23.15 0.03 -0.34
N ARG A 103 -22.67 -1.19 -0.54
CA ARG A 103 -23.46 -2.42 -0.31
C ARG A 103 -23.85 -2.55 1.15
N GLY A 104 -22.95 -2.22 2.08
CA GLY A 104 -23.21 -2.20 3.52
C GLY A 104 -24.30 -1.20 3.90
N TYR A 105 -24.26 0.02 3.34
CA TYR A 105 -25.31 1.03 3.52
C TYR A 105 -26.65 0.57 2.93
N SER A 106 -26.65 0.00 1.73
CA SER A 106 -27.87 -0.47 1.06
C SER A 106 -28.59 -1.60 1.83
N ARG A 107 -27.85 -2.46 2.54
CA ARG A 107 -28.42 -3.48 3.43
C ARG A 107 -29.04 -2.87 4.69
N LYS A 108 -28.47 -1.78 5.23
CA LYS A 108 -28.97 -1.09 6.43
C LYS A 108 -30.22 -0.24 6.19
N ILE A 109 -30.53 0.13 4.95
CA ILE A 109 -31.72 0.94 4.61
C ILE A 109 -32.94 0.06 4.31
N ARG A 110 -32.73 -1.23 3.99
CA ARG A 110 -33.81 -2.20 3.72
C ARG A 110 -34.44 -2.80 4.99
N PHE A 111 -34.41 -2.09 6.11
CA PHE A 111 -35.16 -2.44 7.32
C PHE A 111 -36.49 -1.70 7.37
#